data_AF-A0A7Y4TPN7-F1
#
_entry.id   AF-A0A7Y4TPN7-F1
#
_cell.length_a   1.000
_cell.length_b   1.000
_cell.length_c   1.000
_cell.angle_alpha   90.00
_cell.angle_beta   90.00
_cell.angle_gamma   90.00
#
_symmetry.space_group_name_H-M   'P 1'
#
loop_
_entity.id
_entity.type
_entity.pdbx_description
1 polymer ?
#
loop_
_entity_poly.entity_id
_entity_poly.type
_entity_poly.pdbx_seq_one_letter_code
_entity_poly.pdbx_strand_id
1 'polypeptide(L)' 'SLGILVSISGEGRTKDISASTTSPRDIEVRAEAEVEGTSGRRIYVIKSVSQNTGAYLVNFESPCGKKEIMVRVR' A
#
# COMPACT_ATOMS: atom_id res chain seq x y z
N SER A 1 0.16 11.90 -5.65
CA SER A 1 0.50 10.57 -5.10
C SER A 1 0.35 10.61 -3.59
N LEU A 2 0.10 9.46 -2.97
CA LEU A 2 -0.02 9.30 -1.52
C LEU A 2 0.99 8.26 -1.05
N GLY A 3 1.78 8.58 -0.04
CA GLY A 3 2.69 7.64 0.61
C GLY A 3 2.04 7.03 1.85
N ILE A 4 2.13 5.72 2.00
CA ILE A 4 1.61 4.98 3.16
C ILE A 4 2.72 4.15 3.77
N LEU A 5 2.93 4.35 5.07
CA LEU A 5 3.88 3.57 5.86
C LEU A 5 3.15 2.39 6.50
N VAL A 6 3.58 1.17 6.17
CA VAL A 6 3.01 -0.06 6.70
C VAL A 6 4.04 -0.78 7.56
N SER A 7 3.61 -1.27 8.71
CA SER A 7 4.43 -2.05 9.64
C SER A 7 3.62 -3.23 10.17
N ILE A 8 4.30 -4.35 10.42
CA ILE A 8 3.73 -5.49 11.14
C ILE A 8 4.08 -5.32 12.62
N SER A 9 3.08 -5.47 13.49
CA SER A 9 3.32 -5.60 14.92
C SER A 9 3.50 -7.09 15.25
N GLY A 10 4.62 -7.47 15.86
CA GLY A 10 4.94 -8.86 16.19
C GLY A 10 5.93 -9.51 15.21
N GLU A 11 5.90 -10.84 15.12
CA GLU A 11 6.78 -11.59 14.22
C GLU A 11 6.30 -11.53 12.77
N GLY A 12 7.19 -11.16 11.86
CA GLY A 12 6.91 -11.07 10.42
C GLY A 12 7.87 -10.10 9.74
N ARG A 13 8.17 -10.33 8.45
CA ARG A 13 9.00 -9.41 7.67
C ARG A 13 8.09 -8.53 6.82
N THR A 14 8.31 -7.22 6.84
CA THR A 14 7.52 -6.28 6.03
C THR A 14 7.65 -6.48 4.52
N LYS A 15 8.70 -7.17 4.08
CA LYS A 15 8.86 -7.62 2.69
C LYS A 15 7.78 -8.62 2.25
N ASP A 16 7.18 -9.34 3.21
CA ASP A 16 6.14 -10.34 2.97
C ASP A 16 4.74 -9.70 2.88
N ILE A 17 4.65 -8.36 3.06
CA ILE A 17 3.40 -7.62 2.81
C ILE A 17 3.22 -7.45 1.29
N SER A 18 2.06 -7.88 0.79
CA SER A 18 1.59 -7.55 -0.56
C SER A 18 0.54 -6.44 -0.51
N ALA A 19 0.47 -5.65 -1.58
CA ALA A 19 -0.53 -4.60 -1.73
C ALA A 19 -1.21 -4.72 -3.09
N SER A 20 -2.53 -4.55 -3.12
CA SER A 20 -3.35 -4.68 -4.33
C SER A 20 -4.50 -3.68 -4.33
N THR A 21 -5.10 -3.44 -5.48
CA THR A 21 -6.26 -2.57 -5.67
C THR A 21 -7.31 -3.28 -6.51
N THR A 22 -8.59 -2.98 -6.25
CA THR A 22 -9.71 -3.44 -7.08
C THR A 22 -9.89 -2.61 -8.36
N SER A 23 -9.17 -1.48 -8.49
CA SER A 23 -9.26 -0.55 -9.62
C SER A 23 -7.89 -0.28 -10.26
N PRO A 24 -7.21 -1.30 -10.82
CA PRO A 24 -5.85 -1.16 -11.37
C PRO A 24 -5.75 -0.27 -12.61
N ARG A 25 -6.90 0.09 -13.23
CA ARG A 25 -6.95 1.05 -14.34
C ARG A 25 -6.94 2.50 -13.87
N ASP A 26 -7.20 2.75 -12.59
CA ASP A 26 -7.36 4.08 -12.03
C ASP A 26 -6.27 4.42 -11.01
N ILE A 27 -5.89 3.44 -10.20
CA ILE A 27 -4.81 3.60 -9.23
C ILE A 27 -3.79 2.47 -9.35
N GLU A 28 -2.54 2.82 -9.07
CA GLU A 28 -1.42 1.91 -8.98
C GLU A 28 -0.87 1.95 -7.55
N VAL A 29 -0.50 0.79 -7.02
CA VAL A 29 0.10 0.64 -5.69
C VAL A 29 1.46 -0.04 -5.85
N ARG A 30 2.53 0.65 -5.46
CA ARG A 30 3.90 0.12 -5.54
C ARG A 30 4.57 0.19 -4.19
N ALA A 31 5.36 -0.83 -3.87
CA ALA A 31 6.29 -0.76 -2.75
C ALA A 31 7.52 0.04 -3.18
N GLU A 32 7.95 0.98 -2.34
CA GLU A 32 9.25 1.61 -2.48
C GLU A 32 10.37 0.64 -2.07
N ALA A 33 11.57 0.90 -2.57
CA ALA A 33 12.78 0.20 -2.13
C ALA A 33 12.96 0.38 -0.61
N GLU A 34 13.56 -0.62 0.03
CA GLU A 34 13.82 -0.56 1.46
C GLU A 34 14.73 0.65 1.75
N VAL A 35 14.22 1.61 2.51
CA VAL A 35 14.97 2.80 2.90
C VAL A 35 15.82 2.43 4.11
N GLU A 36 17.13 2.68 4.07
CA GLU A 36 18.00 2.47 5.23
C GLU A 36 17.42 3.21 6.45
N GLY A 37 17.30 2.49 7.57
CA GLY A 37 16.73 3.02 8.82
C GLY A 37 15.23 2.77 9.02
N THR A 38 14.51 2.15 8.08
CA THR A 38 13.10 1.74 8.27
C THR A 38 12.93 0.29 8.68
N SER A 39 13.81 -0.26 9.54
CA SER A 39 13.66 -1.64 10.03
C SER A 39 12.24 -1.90 10.55
N GLY A 40 11.57 -2.89 9.96
CA GLY A 40 10.19 -3.26 10.32
C GLY A 40 9.10 -2.36 9.73
N ARG A 41 9.41 -1.48 8.78
CA ARG A 41 8.43 -0.68 8.04
C ARG A 41 8.68 -0.74 6.53
N ARG A 42 7.63 -0.56 5.74
CA ARG A 42 7.70 -0.49 4.28
C ARG A 42 6.79 0.61 3.78
N ILE A 43 7.30 1.42 2.85
CA ILE A 43 6.54 2.49 2.23
C ILE A 43 5.89 1.95 0.97
N TYR A 44 4.60 2.24 0.82
CA TYR A 44 3.86 2.03 -0.41
C TYR A 44 3.43 3.38 -0.97
N VAL A 45 3.65 3.57 -2.27
CA VAL A 45 3.20 4.74 -3.01
C VAL A 45 1.97 4.35 -3.81
N ILE A 46 0.90 5.12 -3.59
CA ILE A 46 -0.35 5.02 -4.32
C ILE A 46 -0.42 6.20 -5.30
N LYS A 47 -0.57 5.88 -6.58
CA LYS A 47 -0.57 6.86 -7.67
C LYS A 47 -1.85 6.73 -8.48
N SER A 48 -2.51 7.86 -8.75
CA SER A 48 -3.57 7.91 -9.77
C SER A 48 -2.92 7.76 -11.14
N VAL A 49 -3.40 6.82 -11.94
CA VAL A 49 -2.94 6.56 -13.31
C VAL A 49 -4.02 6.91 -14.34
N SER A 50 -5.21 7.29 -13.91
CA SER A 50 -6.28 7.86 -14.74
C SER A 50 -6.68 9.27 -14.27
N GLN A 51 -7.60 9.90 -15.00
CA GLN A 51 -8.27 11.16 -14.63
C GLN A 51 -9.55 10.93 -13.82
N ASN A 52 -9.90 9.68 -13.52
CA ASN A 52 -11.10 9.38 -12.76
C ASN A 52 -10.91 9.80 -11.30
N THR A 53 -11.92 10.49 -10.76
CA THR A 53 -11.98 10.85 -9.35
C THR A 53 -12.87 9.87 -8.62
N GLY A 54 -12.67 9.72 -7.30
CA GLY A 54 -13.47 8.80 -6.52
C GLY A 54 -12.74 8.20 -5.33
N ALA A 55 -13.38 7.21 -4.73
CA ALA A 55 -12.82 6.43 -3.64
C ALA A 55 -12.39 5.06 -4.17
N TYR A 56 -11.14 4.70 -3.91
CA TYR A 56 -10.52 3.46 -4.36
C TYR A 56 -10.05 2.64 -3.16
N LEU A 57 -10.26 1.33 -3.22
CA LEU A 57 -9.86 0.41 -2.16
C LEU A 57 -8.45 -0.13 -2.43
N VAL A 58 -7.61 -0.10 -1.39
CA VAL A 58 -6.29 -0.72 -1.40
C VAL A 58 -6.22 -1.75 -0.28
N ASN A 59 -5.88 -2.97 -0.68
CA ASN A 59 -5.78 -4.14 0.18
C ASN A 59 -4.31 -4.44 0.47
N PHE A 60 -3.98 -4.49 1.75
CA PHE A 60 -2.70 -4.95 2.26
C PHE A 60 -2.87 -6.33 2.88
N GLU A 61 -2.06 -7.28 2.44
CA GLU A 61 -2.07 -8.65 2.95
C GLU A 61 -0.70 -9.02 3.48
N SER A 62 -0.69 -9.69 4.62
CA SER A 62 0.50 -10.13 5.34
C SER A 62 0.25 -11.55 5.86
N PRO A 63 1.30 -12.30 6.24
CA PRO A 63 1.14 -13.63 6.81
C PRO A 63 0.24 -13.69 8.05
N CYS A 64 0.14 -12.58 8.80
CA CYS A 64 -0.68 -12.48 10.01
C CYS A 64 -2.10 -11.94 9.76
N GLY A 65 -2.45 -11.50 8.55
CA GLY A 65 -3.78 -10.97 8.25
C GLY A 65 -3.84 -9.94 7.14
N LYS A 66 -5.03 -9.33 6.99
CA LYS A 66 -5.35 -8.39 5.91
C LYS A 66 -5.84 -7.06 6.48
N LYS A 67 -5.58 -5.97 5.77
CA LYS A 67 -6.10 -4.63 6.08
C LYS A 67 -6.49 -3.92 4.80
N GLU A 68 -7.71 -3.44 4.75
CA GLU A 68 -8.21 -2.60 3.65
C GLU A 68 -8.19 -1.13 4.07
N ILE A 69 -7.84 -0.26 3.13
CA ILE A 69 -7.97 1.18 3.28
C ILE A 69 -8.70 1.78 2.09
N MET A 70 -9.32 2.93 2.31
CA MET A 70 -9.93 3.73 1.26
C MET A 70 -9.07 4.96 0.96
N VAL A 71 -8.72 5.14 -0.31
CA VAL A 71 -8.00 6.32 -0.81
C VAL A 71 -8.94 7.13 -1.68
N ARG A 72 -9.06 8.42 -1.37
CA ARG A 72 -9.87 9.36 -2.17
C ARG A 72 -8.98 10.16 -3.12
N VAL A 73 -9.24 10.03 -4.41
CA VAL A 73 -8.66 10.88 -5.47
C VAL A 73 -9.63 12.03 -5.74
N ARG A 74 -9.10 13.24 -5.77
CA ARG A 74 -9.82 14.49 -5.97
C ARG A 74 -9.10 15.35 -7.01
#